data_AF-A0A959BGS2-F1
#
_entry.id   AF-A0A959BGS2-F1
#
_cell.length_a   1.000
_cell.length_b   1.000
_cell.length_c   1.000
_cell.angle_alpha   90.00
_cell.angle_beta   90.00
_cell.angle_gamma   90.00
#
_symmetry.space_group_name_H-M   'P 1'
#
loop_
_entity.id
_entity.type
_entity.pdbx_description
1 polymer ?
#
loop_
_entity_poly.entity_id
_entity_poly.type
_entity_poly.pdbx_seq_one_letter_code
_entity_poly.pdbx_strand_id
1 'polypeptide(L)'
;MAQRWAPSDKRSGKKELEAFFSTDTSLTEAQTLQHYSQRWDVEIDIRDAYAYYGLGKDQCRNLDRIYGVNSFRILMATCRTLWFVRYFEERQLKLKKLRPWYRLKQHPTQLDVISAAQEAFVLKGVLGSHQVWEKCPTARRKTGSRLPEKRETND
;
A
#
# COMPACT_ATOMS: atom_id res chain seq x y z
N MET A 1 30.72 15.35 31.68
CA MET A 1 31.21 15.60 30.30
C MET A 1 30.04 15.41 29.35
N ALA A 2 29.50 16.51 28.79
CA ALA A 2 28.37 16.45 27.87
C ALA A 2 28.87 16.25 26.43
N GLN A 3 28.50 15.13 25.80
CA GLN A 3 28.76 14.91 24.38
C GLN A 3 27.86 15.84 23.56
N ARG A 4 28.51 16.77 22.86
CA ARG A 4 27.90 17.70 21.91
C ARG A 4 27.48 16.94 20.66
N TRP A 5 26.17 16.84 20.42
CA TRP A 5 25.61 16.29 19.18
C TRP A 5 26.02 17.17 18.00
N ALA A 6 26.89 16.67 17.12
CA ALA A 6 27.18 17.30 15.85
C ALA A 6 26.11 16.86 14.83
N PRO A 7 25.45 17.76 14.09
CA PRO A 7 24.61 17.37 12.98
C PRO A 7 25.50 16.73 11.90
N SER A 8 25.21 15.47 11.56
CA SER A 8 25.79 14.79 10.40
C SER A 8 25.46 15.59 9.14
N ASP A 9 26.48 16.22 8.56
CA ASP A 9 26.38 16.97 7.31
C ASP A 9 26.20 16.00 6.13
N LYS A 10 24.97 15.53 5.90
CA LYS A 10 24.62 14.64 4.77
C LYS A 10 24.34 15.43 3.48
N ARG A 11 25.17 16.40 3.12
CA ARG A 11 24.99 17.23 1.91
C ARG A 11 25.93 16.89 0.74
N SER A 12 26.46 15.67 0.69
CA SER A 12 27.21 15.16 -0.46
C SER A 12 26.74 13.74 -0.80
N GLY A 13 25.59 13.65 -1.46
CA GLY A 13 24.97 12.39 -1.87
C GLY A 13 25.68 11.74 -3.07
N LYS A 14 26.96 11.40 -2.94
CA LYS A 14 27.57 10.41 -3.83
C LYS A 14 26.97 9.06 -3.45
N LYS A 15 26.17 8.46 -4.36
CA LYS A 15 25.78 7.05 -4.21
C LYS A 15 27.06 6.23 -4.09
N GLU A 16 27.07 5.30 -3.15
CA GLU A 16 28.16 4.33 -3.03
C GLU A 16 28.26 3.54 -4.33
N LEU A 17 29.48 3.11 -4.67
CA LEU A 17 29.71 2.29 -5.85
C LEU A 17 29.04 0.92 -5.62
N GLU A 18 28.02 0.61 -6.42
CA GLU A 18 27.31 -0.68 -6.39
C GLU A 18 27.79 -1.55 -7.56
N ALA A 19 28.13 -2.82 -7.29
CA ALA A 19 28.51 -3.80 -8.30
C ALA A 19 27.44 -4.91 -8.37
N PHE A 20 27.01 -5.23 -9.58
CA PHE A 20 26.01 -6.27 -9.86
C PHE A 20 26.67 -7.47 -10.51
N PHE A 21 26.28 -8.66 -10.07
CA PHE A 21 26.80 -9.93 -10.59
C PHE A 21 25.64 -10.80 -11.05
N SER A 22 25.85 -11.54 -12.13
CA SER A 22 24.93 -12.55 -12.64
C SER A 22 25.72 -13.81 -12.99
N THR A 23 25.09 -14.98 -12.80
CA THR A 23 25.64 -16.26 -13.28
C THR A 23 25.35 -16.49 -14.76
N ASP A 24 24.35 -15.80 -15.31
CA ASP A 24 24.03 -15.84 -16.73
C ASP A 24 24.90 -14.84 -17.50
N THR A 25 25.81 -15.37 -18.33
CA THR A 25 26.75 -14.60 -19.15
C THR A 25 26.13 -14.08 -20.45
N SER A 26 24.91 -14.49 -20.78
CA SER A 26 24.19 -14.01 -21.96
C SER A 26 23.43 -12.70 -21.72
N LEU A 27 23.26 -12.30 -20.45
CA LEU A 27 22.55 -11.07 -20.09
C LEU A 27 23.39 -9.84 -20.40
N THR A 28 22.73 -8.86 -21.02
CA THR A 28 23.25 -7.51 -21.12
C THR A 28 23.24 -6.80 -19.76
N GLU A 29 24.00 -5.72 -19.64
CA GLU A 29 24.06 -4.91 -18.42
C GLU A 29 22.67 -4.34 -18.07
N ALA A 30 21.92 -3.89 -19.09
CA ALA A 30 20.57 -3.35 -18.92
C ALA A 30 19.59 -4.42 -18.38
N GLN A 31 19.66 -5.64 -18.90
CA GLN A 31 18.83 -6.75 -18.41
C GLN A 31 19.21 -7.15 -16.99
N THR A 32 20.50 -7.17 -16.66
CA THR A 32 20.98 -7.45 -15.30
C THR A 32 20.41 -6.45 -14.30
N LEU A 33 20.44 -5.15 -14.62
CA LEU A 33 19.85 -4.11 -13.79
C LEU A 33 18.32 -4.22 -13.71
N GLN A 34 17.65 -4.56 -14.82
CA GLN A 34 16.20 -4.75 -14.84
C GLN A 34 15.77 -5.91 -13.95
N HIS A 35 16.47 -7.05 -14.00
CA HIS A 35 16.22 -8.18 -13.11
C HIS A 35 16.48 -7.81 -11.66
N TYR A 36 17.59 -7.12 -11.37
CA TYR A 36 17.88 -6.66 -10.01
C TYR A 36 16.80 -5.71 -9.47
N SER A 37 16.19 -4.89 -10.33
CA SER A 37 15.12 -3.97 -9.91
C SER A 37 13.90 -4.69 -9.34
N GLN A 38 13.59 -5.91 -9.83
CA GLN A 38 12.48 -6.73 -9.35
C GLN A 38 12.68 -7.22 -7.90
N ARG A 39 13.90 -7.18 -7.37
CA ARG A 39 14.18 -7.51 -5.96
C ARG A 39 13.35 -6.64 -5.01
N TRP A 40 13.10 -5.38 -5.38
CA TRP A 40 12.31 -4.46 -4.57
C TRP A 40 10.84 -4.88 -4.44
N ASP A 41 10.31 -5.65 -5.39
CA ASP A 41 8.94 -6.16 -5.33
C ASP A 41 8.75 -7.09 -4.11
N VAL A 42 9.78 -7.85 -3.73
CA VAL A 42 9.77 -8.69 -2.53
C VAL A 42 9.69 -7.84 -1.26
N GLU A 43 10.43 -6.74 -1.19
CA GLU A 43 10.36 -5.82 -0.04
C GLU A 43 8.98 -5.14 0.07
N ILE A 44 8.39 -4.78 -1.08
CA ILE A 44 7.03 -4.26 -1.13
C ILE A 44 6.03 -5.31 -0.63
N ASP A 45 6.13 -6.56 -1.07
CA ASP A 45 5.22 -7.63 -0.62
C ASP A 45 5.38 -7.89 0.88
N ILE A 46 6.60 -7.96 1.42
CA ILE A 46 6.84 -8.11 2.86
C ILE A 46 6.19 -6.96 3.64
N ARG A 47 6.36 -5.71 3.18
CA ARG A 47 5.72 -4.54 3.80
C ARG A 47 4.18 -4.66 3.76
N ASP A 48 3.63 -5.03 2.62
CA ASP A 48 2.19 -5.23 2.45
C ASP A 48 1.68 -6.41 3.30
N ALA A 49 2.53 -7.40 3.54
CA ALA A 49 2.21 -8.57 4.34
C ALA A 49 1.98 -8.21 5.82
N TYR A 50 2.81 -7.33 6.38
CA TYR A 50 2.59 -6.75 7.70
C TYR A 50 1.35 -5.85 7.75
N ALA A 51 1.17 -5.01 6.73
CA ALA A 51 0.08 -4.04 6.69
C ALA A 51 -1.30 -4.72 6.54
N TYR A 52 -1.40 -5.67 5.62
CA TYR A 52 -2.67 -6.18 5.11
C TYR A 52 -2.90 -7.67 5.31
N TYR A 53 -1.86 -8.51 5.30
CA TYR A 53 -2.05 -9.96 5.45
C TYR A 53 -2.15 -10.36 6.92
N GLY A 54 -1.65 -9.49 7.83
CA GLY A 54 -1.70 -9.67 9.27
C GLY A 54 -0.45 -10.34 9.85
N LEU A 55 0.64 -10.45 9.08
CA LEU A 55 1.89 -11.01 9.57
C LEU A 55 2.35 -10.30 10.85
N GLY A 56 2.81 -11.10 11.82
CA GLY A 56 3.27 -10.60 13.12
C GLY A 56 2.16 -10.16 14.09
N LYS A 57 0.87 -10.28 13.74
CA LYS A 57 -0.24 -9.97 14.64
C LYS A 57 -0.72 -11.18 15.47
N ASP A 58 -0.14 -12.35 15.26
CA ASP A 58 -0.52 -13.58 15.95
C ASP A 58 0.01 -13.64 17.37
N GLN A 59 -0.87 -14.02 18.30
CA GLN A 59 -0.54 -14.25 19.71
C GLN A 59 -0.38 -15.76 19.99
N CYS A 60 0.29 -16.47 19.08
CA CYS A 60 0.54 -17.90 19.24
C CYS A 60 1.73 -18.14 20.18
N ARG A 61 1.59 -19.09 21.12
CA ARG A 61 2.65 -19.44 22.08
C ARG A 61 3.69 -20.41 21.53
N ASN A 62 3.34 -21.22 20.52
CA ASN A 62 4.24 -22.20 19.90
C ASN A 62 4.71 -21.70 18.53
N LEU A 63 6.02 -21.81 18.27
CA LEU A 63 6.65 -21.47 17.00
C LEU A 63 6.02 -22.22 15.81
N ASP A 64 5.71 -23.50 15.92
CA ASP A 64 5.10 -24.28 14.82
C ASP A 64 3.75 -23.70 14.41
N ARG A 65 2.97 -23.20 15.39
CA ARG A 65 1.69 -22.54 15.11
C ARG A 65 1.89 -21.17 14.47
N ILE A 66 2.92 -20.43 14.88
CA ILE A 66 3.28 -19.15 14.24
C ILE A 66 3.64 -19.40 12.78
N TYR A 67 4.47 -20.41 12.49
CA TYR A 67 4.82 -20.77 11.12
C TYR A 67 3.58 -21.19 10.32
N GLY A 68 2.76 -22.10 10.84
CA GLY A 68 1.56 -22.57 10.15
C GLY A 68 0.57 -21.44 9.80
N VAL A 69 0.27 -20.56 10.76
CA VAL A 69 -0.66 -19.43 10.54
C VAL A 69 -0.11 -18.43 9.54
N ASN A 70 1.18 -18.08 9.64
CA ASN A 70 1.79 -17.14 8.71
C ASN A 70 1.91 -17.70 7.29
N SER A 71 2.31 -18.96 7.13
CA SER A 71 2.33 -19.63 5.83
C SER A 71 0.94 -19.68 5.21
N PHE A 72 -0.08 -20.01 6.00
CA PHE A 72 -1.47 -20.01 5.53
C PHE A 72 -1.94 -18.61 5.11
N ARG A 73 -1.57 -17.56 5.85
CA ARG A 73 -1.90 -16.17 5.47
C ARG A 73 -1.26 -15.75 4.17
N ILE A 74 0.01 -16.07 3.96
CA ILE A 74 0.71 -15.79 2.70
C ILE A 74 0.00 -16.52 1.56
N LEU A 75 -0.30 -17.82 1.72
CA LEU A 75 -1.03 -18.60 0.71
C LEU A 75 -2.39 -17.97 0.37
N MET A 76 -3.18 -17.59 1.38
CA MET A 76 -4.48 -16.94 1.16
C MET A 76 -4.34 -15.58 0.47
N ALA A 77 -3.30 -14.81 0.79
CA ALA A 77 -2.99 -13.55 0.12
C ALA A 77 -2.60 -13.77 -1.35
N THR A 78 -1.83 -14.81 -1.65
CA THR A 78 -1.50 -15.23 -3.03
C THR A 78 -2.76 -15.63 -3.79
N CYS A 79 -3.60 -16.51 -3.23
CA CYS A 79 -4.86 -16.91 -3.86
C CYS A 79 -5.77 -15.70 -4.14
N ARG A 80 -5.89 -14.77 -3.19
CA ARG A 80 -6.66 -13.53 -3.38
C ARG A 80 -6.09 -12.66 -4.50
N THR A 81 -4.76 -12.55 -4.58
CA THR A 81 -4.08 -11.76 -5.61
C THR A 81 -4.26 -12.39 -6.99
N LEU A 82 -4.09 -13.71 -7.13
CA LEU A 82 -4.32 -14.43 -8.37
C LEU A 82 -5.78 -14.34 -8.82
N TRP A 83 -6.73 -14.48 -7.89
CA TRP A 83 -8.14 -14.24 -8.18
C TRP A 83 -8.37 -12.82 -8.69
N PHE A 84 -7.77 -11.82 -8.04
CA PHE A 84 -7.91 -10.43 -8.46
C PHE A 84 -7.31 -10.17 -9.85
N VAL A 85 -6.13 -10.71 -10.16
CA VAL A 85 -5.51 -10.56 -11.49
C VAL A 85 -6.45 -11.10 -12.57
N ARG A 86 -6.95 -12.32 -12.39
CA ARG A 86 -7.92 -12.93 -13.31
C ARG A 86 -9.20 -12.09 -13.41
N TYR A 87 -9.75 -11.66 -12.28
CA TYR A 87 -10.95 -10.84 -12.22
C TYR A 87 -10.76 -9.45 -12.88
N PHE A 88 -9.57 -8.89 -12.77
CA PHE A 88 -9.18 -7.61 -13.35
C PHE A 88 -9.09 -7.69 -14.88
N GLU A 89 -8.45 -8.74 -15.39
CA GLU A 89 -8.37 -9.04 -16.83
C GLU A 89 -9.75 -9.25 -17.45
N GLU A 90 -10.61 -10.05 -16.79
CA GLU A 90 -11.94 -10.39 -17.31
C GLU A 90 -12.93 -9.20 -17.30
N ARG A 91 -12.82 -8.26 -16.35
CA ARG A 91 -13.87 -7.24 -16.12
C ARG A 91 -13.43 -5.78 -16.27
N GLN A 92 -12.18 -5.50 -16.63
CA GLN A 92 -11.62 -4.14 -16.75
C GLN A 92 -12.05 -3.21 -15.61
N LEU A 93 -11.79 -3.62 -14.37
CA LEU A 93 -12.19 -2.84 -13.20
C LEU A 93 -11.65 -1.41 -13.27
N LYS A 94 -12.54 -0.43 -13.06
CA LYS A 94 -12.13 0.97 -12.92
C LYS A 94 -11.49 1.17 -11.54
N LEU A 95 -10.15 1.10 -11.47
CA LEU A 95 -9.33 1.40 -10.27
C LEU A 95 -9.59 2.78 -9.65
N LYS A 96 -10.29 3.67 -10.38
CA LYS A 96 -10.64 5.03 -9.99
C LYS A 96 -11.75 5.14 -8.95
N LYS A 97 -12.38 4.02 -8.56
CA LYS A 97 -13.69 3.99 -7.88
C LYS A 97 -13.76 4.81 -6.58
N LEU A 98 -12.66 5.10 -5.86
CA LEU A 98 -12.76 5.56 -4.46
C LEU A 98 -11.73 6.61 -3.97
N ARG A 99 -10.98 7.33 -4.83
CA ARG A 99 -9.94 8.27 -4.33
C ARG A 99 -9.91 9.60 -5.10
N PRO A 100 -10.65 10.63 -4.64
CA PRO A 100 -10.74 11.93 -5.30
C PRO A 100 -9.39 12.63 -5.53
N TRP A 101 -8.41 12.36 -4.66
CA TRP A 101 -7.05 12.90 -4.71
C TRP A 101 -6.05 12.02 -5.49
N TYR A 102 -6.41 10.78 -5.86
CA TYR A 102 -5.58 9.87 -6.67
C TYR A 102 -6.27 9.52 -8.00
N ARG A 103 -6.42 10.53 -8.86
CA ARG A 103 -7.15 10.40 -10.14
C ARG A 103 -6.37 9.67 -11.24
N LEU A 104 -5.04 9.67 -11.12
CA LEU A 104 -4.10 9.12 -12.11
C LEU A 104 -3.56 7.75 -11.72
N LYS A 105 -4.20 7.03 -10.80
CA LYS A 105 -3.73 5.71 -10.39
C LYS A 105 -3.89 4.71 -11.54
N GLN A 106 -2.76 4.19 -12.02
CA GLN A 106 -2.70 3.24 -13.13
C GLN A 106 -2.53 1.80 -12.65
N HIS A 107 -1.76 1.60 -11.57
CA HIS A 107 -1.43 0.27 -11.07
C HIS A 107 -2.29 -0.10 -9.85
N PRO A 108 -2.77 -1.36 -9.78
CA PRO A 108 -3.46 -1.87 -8.61
C PRO A 108 -2.50 -1.94 -7.41
N THR A 109 -3.04 -1.77 -6.21
CA THR A 109 -2.34 -1.94 -4.93
C THR A 109 -3.01 -3.04 -4.12
N GLN A 110 -2.36 -3.59 -3.09
CA GLN A 110 -3.00 -4.60 -2.24
C GLN A 110 -4.30 -4.14 -1.58
N LEU A 111 -4.43 -2.85 -1.29
CA LEU A 111 -5.69 -2.30 -0.80
C LEU A 111 -6.84 -2.46 -1.81
N ASP A 112 -6.57 -2.35 -3.11
CA ASP A 112 -7.59 -2.52 -4.14
C ASP A 112 -7.96 -4.00 -4.30
N VAL A 113 -6.97 -4.90 -4.20
CA VAL A 113 -7.16 -6.36 -4.20
C VAL A 113 -8.11 -6.78 -3.07
N ILE A 114 -7.86 -6.28 -1.85
CA ILE A 114 -8.67 -6.57 -0.67
C ILE A 114 -10.07 -5.98 -0.81
N SER A 115 -10.17 -4.72 -1.24
CA SER A 115 -11.47 -4.06 -1.41
C SER A 115 -12.33 -4.79 -2.44
N ALA A 116 -11.74 -5.19 -3.57
CA ALA A 116 -12.44 -5.95 -4.60
C ALA A 116 -12.89 -7.34 -4.11
N ALA A 117 -12.05 -8.04 -3.33
CA ALA A 117 -12.41 -9.33 -2.75
C ALA A 117 -13.56 -9.18 -1.74
N GLN A 118 -13.52 -8.15 -0.89
CA GLN A 118 -14.60 -7.84 0.06
C GLN A 118 -15.90 -7.52 -0.67
N GLU A 119 -15.87 -6.66 -1.70
CA GLU A 119 -17.04 -6.37 -2.53
C GLU A 119 -17.62 -7.65 -3.14
N ALA A 120 -16.78 -8.54 -3.67
CA ALA A 120 -17.21 -9.81 -4.24
C ALA A 120 -17.87 -10.74 -3.20
N PHE A 121 -17.32 -10.82 -1.99
CA PHE A 121 -17.92 -11.63 -0.92
C PHE A 121 -19.24 -11.06 -0.42
N VAL A 122 -19.37 -9.73 -0.33
CA VAL A 122 -20.65 -9.07 0.02
C VAL A 122 -21.69 -9.34 -1.06
N LEU A 123 -21.34 -9.22 -2.34
CA LEU A 123 -22.25 -9.52 -3.46
C LEU A 123 -22.70 -10.98 -3.46
N LYS A 124 -21.88 -11.89 -2.93
CA LYS A 124 -22.22 -13.32 -2.77
C LYS A 124 -22.94 -13.64 -1.46
N GLY A 125 -23.18 -12.65 -0.60
CA GLY A 125 -23.85 -12.82 0.69
C GLY A 125 -23.01 -13.56 1.74
N VAL A 126 -21.70 -13.73 1.51
CA VAL A 126 -20.78 -14.43 2.44
C VAL A 126 -20.40 -13.51 3.60
N LEU A 127 -20.23 -12.21 3.31
CA LEU A 127 -20.00 -11.19 4.33
C LEU A 127 -21.25 -10.33 4.49
N GLY A 128 -21.53 -9.90 5.72
CA GLY A 128 -22.51 -8.84 5.96
C GLY A 128 -22.11 -7.57 5.21
N SER A 129 -23.08 -6.74 4.81
CA SER A 129 -22.82 -5.50 4.08
C SER A 129 -22.07 -4.50 4.97
N HIS A 130 -20.74 -4.60 5.01
CA HIS A 130 -19.89 -3.63 5.69
C HIS A 130 -19.42 -2.60 4.66
N GLN A 131 -20.10 -1.46 4.63
CA GLN A 131 -19.75 -0.29 3.82
C GLN A 131 -18.44 0.33 4.34
N VAL A 132 -17.28 -0.10 3.83
CA VAL A 132 -15.97 0.40 4.29
C VAL A 132 -15.72 1.85 3.84
N TRP A 133 -16.38 2.34 2.78
CA TRP A 133 -15.96 3.57 2.09
C TRP A 133 -17.07 4.58 1.76
N GLU A 134 -18.29 4.42 2.28
CA GLU A 134 -19.43 5.25 1.86
C GLU A 134 -19.36 6.73 2.28
N LYS A 135 -18.40 7.11 3.13
CA LYS A 135 -18.20 8.49 3.53
C LYS A 135 -16.78 8.94 3.27
N CYS A 136 -16.43 9.11 1.99
CA CYS A 136 -15.49 10.18 1.67
C CYS A 136 -16.16 11.46 2.18
N PRO A 137 -15.56 12.24 3.10
CA PRO A 137 -16.07 13.56 3.40
C PRO A 137 -15.92 14.31 2.08
N THR A 138 -17.00 14.41 1.30
CA THR A 138 -17.10 15.41 0.26
C THR A 138 -16.72 16.70 0.96
N ALA A 139 -15.59 17.28 0.53
CA ALA A 139 -15.06 18.51 1.07
C ALA A 139 -16.25 19.43 1.33
N ARG A 140 -16.56 19.63 2.61
CA ARG A 140 -17.60 20.56 3.03
C ARG A 140 -17.12 21.88 2.47
N ARG A 141 -17.60 22.28 1.29
CA ARG A 141 -17.45 23.65 0.80
C ARG A 141 -17.94 24.47 1.98
N LYS A 142 -17.03 25.20 2.63
CA LYS A 142 -17.43 26.21 3.60
C LYS A 142 -18.26 27.20 2.78
N THR A 143 -19.57 26.97 2.72
CA THR A 143 -20.54 27.99 2.39
C THR A 143 -20.25 29.13 3.35
N GLY A 144 -19.93 30.29 2.77
CA GLY A 144 -19.26 31.39 3.45
C GLY A 144 -19.87 31.73 4.79
N SER A 145 -19.08 31.57 5.85
CA SER A 145 -19.25 32.36 7.05
C SER A 145 -18.77 33.77 6.72
N ARG A 146 -19.70 34.69 6.44
CA ARG A 146 -19.45 36.13 6.52
C ARG A 146 -18.74 36.41 7.84
N LEU A 147 -17.58 37.06 7.77
CA LEU A 147 -16.97 37.70 8.93
C LEU A 147 -17.97 38.72 9.50
N PRO A 148 -18.16 38.83 10.82
CA PRO A 148 -19.02 39.85 11.39
C PRO A 148 -18.44 41.24 11.11
N GLU A 149 -19.26 42.07 10.49
CA GLU A 149 -19.07 43.50 10.26
C GLU A 149 -18.82 44.19 11.61
N LYS A 150 -17.65 44.81 11.77
CA LYS A 150 -17.34 45.63 12.94
C LYS A 150 -18.33 46.81 12.95
N ARG A 151 -19.23 46.85 13.93
CA ARG A 151 -19.95 48.09 14.26
C ARG A 151 -18.96 49.00 14.97
N GLU A 152 -18.58 50.08 14.31
CA GLU A 152 -18.07 51.29 14.95
C GLU A 152 -19.21 51.86 15.80
N THR A 153 -19.08 51.78 17.12
CA THR A 153 -19.82 52.64 18.04
C THR A 153 -18.93 53.84 18.31
N ASN A 154 -19.28 54.97 17.69
CA ASN A 154 -18.96 56.29 18.22
C ASN A 154 -19.77 56.45 19.51
N ASP A 155 -19.07 56.68 20.62
CA ASP A 155 -19.44 57.60 21.72
C ASP A 155 -18.19 57.82 22.60
#